data_AF-A0A9W5WU65-F1
#
_entry.id   AF-A0A9W5WU65-F1
#
_cell.length_a   1.000
_cell.length_b   1.000
_cell.length_c   1.000
_cell.angle_alpha   90.00
_cell.angle_beta   90.00
_cell.angle_gamma   90.00
#
_symmetry.space_group_name_H-M   'P 1'
#
loop_
_entity.id
_entity.type
_entity.pdbx_description
1 polymer ?
#
loop_
_entity_poly.entity_id
_entity_poly.type
_entity_poly.pdbx_seq_one_letter_code
_entity_poly.pdbx_strand_id
1 'polypeptide(L)'
;MTELTLGELKALNQHSCATEDGDLDGSKVHTERSQLVKHTASTKIARKPEPLKKRGKGPVTLSNDVAYNPYVNLKLGKKGASGRLQARDPRFSDFSGTLNDDLFRKSYSFLGDMLQEEVKEIKSALRAGERAGANSLKAASALGNIAHMNISSFSDAKRALDRYTTQQRQLQSDQEMRELKRGLIAEEKEKIATTSKTPFYYSTKKIKQILRKKEERSIESALQSSAINADGAGDLHKKVSKLSKRKLMRQRRSGEIAALTKRRNM
;
A
#
# COMPACT_ATOMS: atom_id res chain seq x y z
N MET A 1 -38.74 51.07 -1.55
CA MET A 1 -38.06 49.77 -1.59
C MET A 1 -36.63 50.03 -2.03
N THR A 2 -35.68 49.96 -1.09
CA THR A 2 -34.27 50.28 -1.33
C THR A 2 -33.53 49.02 -1.76
N GLU A 3 -33.00 49.02 -2.98
CA GLU A 3 -32.20 47.92 -3.52
C GLU A 3 -30.79 47.96 -2.91
N LEU A 4 -30.41 46.88 -2.23
CA LEU A 4 -29.07 46.70 -1.67
C LEU A 4 -28.09 46.34 -2.78
N THR A 5 -26.88 46.88 -2.69
CA THR A 5 -25.84 46.70 -3.70
C THR A 5 -25.12 45.36 -3.54
N LEU A 6 -24.55 44.84 -4.63
CA LEU A 6 -23.85 43.54 -4.70
C LEU A 6 -22.69 43.38 -3.69
N GLY A 7 -22.16 44.49 -3.14
CA GLY A 7 -21.18 44.48 -2.06
C GLY A 7 -21.78 44.11 -0.70
N GLU A 8 -22.99 44.58 -0.41
CA GLU A 8 -23.68 44.36 0.87
C GLU A 8 -24.19 42.92 1.01
N LEU A 9 -24.59 42.30 -0.10
CA LEU A 9 -24.94 40.87 -0.16
C LEU A 9 -23.76 39.95 0.16
N LYS A 10 -22.52 40.40 -0.08
CA LYS A 10 -21.32 39.61 0.17
C LYS A 10 -20.86 39.68 1.64
N ALA A 11 -21.22 40.73 2.36
CA ALA A 11 -20.96 40.88 3.80
C ALA A 11 -21.93 40.04 4.66
N LEU A 12 -23.18 39.88 4.22
CA LEU A 12 -24.19 39.07 4.92
C LEU A 12 -23.85 37.57 4.97
N ASN A 13 -23.08 37.06 4.00
CA ASN A 13 -22.74 35.63 3.92
C ASN A 13 -21.53 35.22 4.80
N GLN A 14 -20.89 36.17 5.49
CA GLN A 14 -19.76 35.88 6.40
C GLN A 14 -20.15 35.84 7.88
N HIS A 15 -21.41 36.12 8.22
CA HIS A 15 -21.90 36.16 9.60
C HIS A 15 -22.81 34.98 10.01
N SER A 16 -23.01 33.97 9.16
CA SER A 16 -23.87 32.80 9.48
C SER A 16 -23.12 31.57 9.98
N CYS A 17 -21.92 31.72 10.52
CA CYS A 17 -21.14 30.60 11.08
C CYS A 17 -20.64 30.92 12.49
N ALA A 18 -21.57 31.13 13.41
CA ALA A 18 -21.31 31.09 14.84
C ALA A 18 -22.55 30.53 15.55
N THR A 19 -22.28 29.66 16.53
CA THR A 19 -23.18 29.13 17.58
C THR A 19 -24.33 28.22 17.17
N GLU A 20 -24.11 26.90 17.27
CA GLU A 20 -24.97 26.04 18.09
C GLU A 20 -24.09 25.12 18.95
N ASP A 21 -24.23 25.33 20.25
CA ASP A 21 -23.60 24.59 21.34
C ASP A 21 -24.31 23.23 21.52
N GLY A 22 -23.52 22.16 21.52
CA GLY A 22 -23.97 20.81 21.85
C GLY A 22 -23.23 20.30 23.07
N ASP A 23 -23.73 20.64 24.25
CA ASP A 23 -23.35 20.03 25.53
C ASP A 23 -23.99 18.63 25.64
N LEU A 24 -23.16 17.59 25.53
CA LEU A 24 -23.43 16.30 26.16
C LEU A 24 -22.16 15.75 26.80
N ASP A 25 -22.21 15.76 28.13
CA ASP A 25 -21.44 15.00 29.09
C ASP A 25 -21.10 13.57 28.64
N GLY A 26 -19.87 13.12 28.94
CA GLY A 26 -19.60 11.68 28.89
C GLY A 26 -18.14 11.25 28.85
N SER A 27 -17.57 11.05 30.04
CA SER A 27 -16.53 10.06 30.33
C SER A 27 -15.06 10.38 29.99
N LYS A 28 -14.38 10.88 31.04
CA LYS A 28 -13.01 10.51 31.39
C LYS A 28 -12.86 8.99 31.45
N VAL A 29 -12.12 8.36 30.52
CA VAL A 29 -11.44 7.08 30.84
C VAL A 29 -10.19 6.88 29.96
N HIS A 30 -9.10 6.49 30.62
CA HIS A 30 -7.87 5.87 30.10
C HIS A 30 -6.68 6.75 29.70
N THR A 31 -6.11 7.40 30.72
CA THR A 31 -4.69 7.81 30.75
C THR A 31 -3.91 7.07 31.85
N GLU A 32 -4.17 5.77 32.06
CA GLU A 32 -3.45 4.95 33.06
C GLU A 32 -3.05 3.56 32.50
N ARG A 33 -2.45 3.50 31.31
CA ARG A 33 -1.92 2.23 30.78
C ARG A 33 -0.54 2.32 30.14
N SER A 34 0.30 3.23 30.64
CA SER A 34 1.67 3.42 30.15
C SER A 34 2.76 3.20 31.22
N GLN A 35 2.40 2.70 32.41
CA GLN A 35 3.39 2.41 33.46
C GLN A 35 3.20 1.00 34.04
N LEU A 36 3.37 -0.06 33.24
CA LEU A 36 3.64 -1.40 33.79
C LEU A 36 4.31 -2.33 32.76
N VAL A 37 5.44 -1.91 32.17
CA VAL A 37 6.36 -2.85 31.48
C VAL A 37 7.80 -2.47 31.83
N LYS A 38 8.13 -2.60 33.12
CA LYS A 38 9.49 -2.81 33.60
C LYS A 38 9.37 -3.87 34.69
N HIS A 39 10.31 -4.80 34.75
CA HIS A 39 10.38 -5.99 35.63
C HIS A 39 9.72 -7.26 35.09
N THR A 40 10.46 -8.00 34.27
CA THR A 40 10.68 -9.45 34.50
C THR A 40 12.05 -9.83 33.95
N ALA A 41 13.10 -9.50 34.70
CA ALA A 41 14.36 -10.21 34.58
C ALA A 41 14.12 -11.63 35.12
N SER A 42 13.92 -12.59 34.23
CA SER A 42 13.73 -13.99 34.60
C SER A 42 15.04 -14.57 35.15
N THR A 43 15.15 -14.65 36.47
CA THR A 43 16.12 -15.47 37.18
C THR A 43 15.83 -16.94 36.85
N LYS A 44 16.74 -17.58 36.11
CA LYS A 44 16.73 -19.02 35.86
C LYS A 44 17.09 -19.74 37.16
N ILE A 45 16.08 -20.11 37.95
CA ILE A 45 16.24 -21.03 39.07
C ILE A 45 16.28 -22.45 38.50
N ALA A 46 17.46 -23.07 38.51
CA ALA A 46 17.67 -24.46 38.14
C ALA A 46 16.97 -25.37 39.17
N ARG A 47 15.80 -25.92 38.81
CA ARG A 47 15.15 -26.98 39.58
C ARG A 47 15.77 -28.32 39.22
N LYS A 48 16.26 -29.06 40.23
CA LYS A 48 16.76 -30.44 40.09
C LYS A 48 15.63 -31.36 39.61
N PRO A 49 15.91 -32.36 38.74
CA PRO A 49 14.89 -33.30 38.28
C PRO A 49 14.54 -34.29 39.39
N GLU A 50 13.26 -34.34 39.78
CA GLU A 50 12.74 -35.41 40.64
C GLU A 50 12.67 -36.75 39.89
N PRO A 51 12.87 -37.89 40.57
CA PRO A 51 12.83 -39.21 39.95
C PRO A 51 11.40 -39.58 39.51
N LEU A 52 11.28 -39.98 38.25
CA LEU A 52 10.06 -40.50 37.62
C LEU A 52 9.51 -41.71 38.38
N LYS A 53 8.40 -41.54 39.09
CA LYS A 53 7.65 -42.63 39.72
C LYS A 53 7.08 -43.54 38.62
N LYS A 54 7.33 -44.84 38.74
CA LYS A 54 6.83 -45.89 37.83
C LYS A 54 5.30 -45.87 37.82
N ARG A 55 4.71 -45.80 36.63
CA ARG A 55 3.25 -45.86 36.41
C ARG A 55 2.75 -47.26 36.78
N GLY A 56 1.91 -47.34 37.82
CA GLY A 56 1.16 -48.55 38.14
C GLY A 56 0.15 -48.89 37.05
N LYS A 57 -0.21 -50.17 36.93
CA LYS A 57 -1.20 -50.72 35.96
C LYS A 57 -2.65 -50.36 36.33
N GLY A 58 -2.90 -49.09 36.66
CA GLY A 58 -4.24 -48.57 36.92
C GLY A 58 -4.82 -47.85 35.69
N PRO A 59 -6.15 -47.68 35.60
CA PRO A 59 -6.76 -46.86 34.57
C PRO A 59 -6.21 -45.42 34.65
N VAL A 60 -5.86 -44.86 33.49
CA VAL A 60 -5.24 -43.54 33.39
C VAL A 60 -6.23 -42.47 33.83
N THR A 61 -6.02 -41.89 34.99
CA THR A 61 -6.72 -40.68 35.42
C THR A 61 -6.10 -39.49 34.70
N LEU A 62 -6.89 -38.82 33.86
CA LEU A 62 -6.48 -37.59 33.19
C LEU A 62 -6.63 -36.43 34.17
N SER A 63 -5.56 -35.68 34.41
CA SER A 63 -5.58 -34.47 35.23
C SER A 63 -6.39 -33.38 34.53
N ASN A 64 -7.49 -32.92 35.13
CA ASN A 64 -8.35 -31.85 34.62
C ASN A 64 -7.76 -30.44 34.82
N ASP A 65 -6.61 -30.31 35.49
CA ASP A 65 -6.06 -29.01 35.90
C ASP A 65 -5.29 -28.27 34.79
N VAL A 66 -5.22 -28.84 33.58
CA VAL A 66 -4.57 -28.20 32.43
C VAL A 66 -5.59 -28.11 31.31
N ALA A 67 -5.99 -26.88 30.96
CA ALA A 67 -6.85 -26.63 29.81
C ALA A 67 -6.25 -27.30 28.56
N TYR A 68 -7.03 -28.18 27.94
CA TYR A 68 -6.64 -28.89 26.72
C TYR A 68 -6.33 -27.87 25.62
N ASN A 69 -5.05 -27.66 25.34
CA ASN A 69 -4.60 -26.80 24.26
C ASN A 69 -4.36 -27.67 23.00
N PRO A 70 -5.24 -27.58 21.98
CA PRO A 70 -5.18 -28.45 20.80
C PRO A 70 -3.92 -28.22 19.94
N TYR A 71 -3.12 -27.19 20.23
CA TYR A 71 -1.95 -26.82 19.45
C TYR A 71 -0.63 -27.39 19.98
N VAL A 72 -0.61 -28.05 21.15
CA VAL A 72 0.66 -28.48 21.79
C VAL A 72 1.23 -29.76 21.19
N ASN A 73 0.40 -30.57 20.50
CA ASN A 73 0.80 -31.89 19.97
C ASN A 73 0.81 -31.97 18.43
N LEU A 74 0.81 -30.84 17.71
CA LEU A 74 1.11 -30.83 16.28
C LEU A 74 2.61 -31.07 16.05
N LYS A 75 3.09 -32.26 16.40
CA LYS A 75 4.31 -32.79 15.79
C LYS A 75 3.99 -32.97 14.31
N LEU A 76 4.40 -31.99 13.50
CA LEU A 76 4.44 -32.10 12.04
C LEU A 76 5.15 -33.42 11.72
N GLY A 77 4.38 -34.46 11.40
CA GLY A 77 4.90 -35.77 11.07
C GLY A 77 5.88 -35.64 9.91
N LYS A 78 7.00 -36.35 9.99
CA LYS A 78 7.92 -36.50 8.86
C LYS A 78 7.10 -36.88 7.62
N LYS A 79 7.24 -36.13 6.53
CA LYS A 79 6.64 -36.40 5.22
C LYS A 79 6.83 -37.90 4.90
N GLY A 80 5.75 -38.68 4.90
CA GLY A 80 5.81 -40.10 4.54
C GLY A 80 4.87 -41.03 5.31
N ALA A 81 4.36 -40.64 6.47
CA ALA A 81 3.33 -41.43 7.15
C ALA A 81 1.95 -41.05 6.60
N SER A 82 1.37 -41.90 5.74
CA SER A 82 -0.01 -41.88 5.27
C SER A 82 -1.02 -42.19 6.39
N GLY A 83 -0.82 -41.62 7.58
CA GLY A 83 -1.85 -41.58 8.60
C GLY A 83 -2.97 -40.71 8.04
N ARG A 84 -4.09 -41.34 7.69
CA ARG A 84 -5.34 -40.67 7.27
C ARG A 84 -5.48 -39.41 8.10
N LEU A 85 -5.34 -38.25 7.44
CA LEU A 85 -5.49 -36.96 8.11
C LEU A 85 -6.76 -37.05 8.93
N GLN A 86 -6.68 -36.72 10.24
CA GLN A 86 -7.88 -36.56 11.06
C GLN A 86 -8.90 -35.80 10.21
N ALA A 87 -10.14 -36.30 10.17
CA ALA A 87 -11.24 -35.70 9.42
C ALA A 87 -11.45 -34.25 9.88
N ARG A 88 -10.61 -33.36 9.37
CA ARG A 88 -10.71 -31.92 9.48
C ARG A 88 -11.73 -31.56 8.42
N ASP A 89 -12.70 -30.77 8.85
CA ASP A 89 -13.68 -30.18 7.94
C ASP A 89 -12.94 -29.63 6.72
N PRO A 90 -13.32 -30.05 5.50
CA PRO A 90 -12.59 -29.72 4.28
C PRO A 90 -12.47 -28.20 4.07
N ARG A 91 -13.37 -27.39 4.64
CA ARG A 91 -13.29 -25.93 4.65
C ARG A 91 -12.06 -25.40 5.39
N PHE A 92 -11.56 -26.17 6.35
CA PHE A 92 -10.39 -25.86 7.17
C PHE A 92 -9.22 -26.79 6.86
N SER A 93 -9.28 -27.51 5.74
CA SER A 93 -8.19 -28.36 5.31
C SER A 93 -7.14 -27.52 4.59
N ASP A 94 -5.88 -27.70 4.95
CA ASP A 94 -4.73 -27.07 4.28
C ASP A 94 -4.56 -27.57 2.81
N PHE A 95 -5.50 -28.37 2.30
CA PHE A 95 -5.51 -28.87 0.92
C PHE A 95 -5.72 -27.77 -0.13
N SER A 96 -6.27 -26.60 0.26
CA SER A 96 -6.36 -25.46 -0.66
C SER A 96 -5.01 -24.86 -1.04
N GLY A 97 -3.92 -25.27 -0.38
CA GLY A 97 -2.56 -24.81 -0.67
C GLY A 97 -2.33 -23.35 -0.29
N THR A 98 -1.13 -22.86 -0.60
CA THR A 98 -0.77 -21.44 -0.42
C THR A 98 -1.19 -20.62 -1.65
N LEU A 99 -1.64 -19.38 -1.44
CA LEU A 99 -1.99 -18.45 -2.52
C LEU A 99 -0.81 -18.28 -3.49
N ASN A 100 -1.01 -18.65 -4.76
CA ASN A 100 -0.08 -18.34 -5.83
C ASN A 100 -0.47 -17.01 -6.48
N ASP A 101 0.12 -15.92 -5.98
CA ASP A 101 -0.13 -14.57 -6.46
C ASP A 101 0.06 -14.43 -7.98
N ASP A 102 1.02 -15.15 -8.58
CA ASP A 102 1.31 -15.05 -10.01
C ASP A 102 0.24 -15.71 -10.86
N LEU A 103 -0.21 -16.90 -10.45
CA LEU A 103 -1.30 -17.58 -11.13
C LEU A 103 -2.59 -16.77 -11.03
N PHE A 104 -2.89 -16.24 -9.85
CA PHE A 104 -4.06 -15.39 -9.64
C PHE A 104 -4.04 -14.15 -10.55
N ARG A 105 -2.89 -13.47 -10.65
CA ARG A 105 -2.76 -12.30 -11.55
C ARG A 105 -2.95 -12.66 -13.01
N LYS A 106 -2.48 -13.84 -13.43
CA LYS A 106 -2.64 -14.32 -14.79
C LYS A 106 -4.10 -14.69 -15.08
N SER A 107 -4.78 -15.39 -14.16
CA SER A 107 -6.18 -15.76 -14.35
C SER A 107 -7.12 -14.55 -14.40
N TYR A 108 -6.76 -13.46 -13.72
CA TYR A 108 -7.54 -12.22 -13.66
C TYR A 108 -6.90 -11.07 -14.45
N SER A 109 -6.06 -11.35 -15.46
CA SER A 109 -5.43 -10.29 -16.26
C SER A 109 -6.45 -9.46 -17.05
N PHE A 110 -7.56 -10.09 -17.46
CA PHE A 110 -8.65 -9.47 -18.19
C PHE A 110 -9.30 -8.29 -17.44
N LEU A 111 -9.25 -8.29 -16.09
CA LEU A 111 -9.74 -7.14 -15.30
C LEU A 111 -8.92 -5.88 -15.59
N GLY A 112 -7.63 -6.02 -15.87
CA GLY A 112 -6.77 -4.91 -16.28
C GLY A 112 -7.13 -4.37 -17.66
N ASP A 113 -7.59 -5.24 -18.57
CA ASP A 113 -8.00 -4.85 -19.91
C ASP A 113 -9.36 -4.14 -19.88
N MET A 114 -10.34 -4.70 -19.16
CA MET A 114 -11.63 -4.06 -18.90
C MET A 114 -11.46 -2.68 -18.28
N LEU A 115 -10.61 -2.56 -17.26
CA LEU A 115 -10.31 -1.27 -16.63
C LEU A 115 -9.75 -0.24 -17.61
N GLN A 116 -8.91 -0.68 -18.56
CA GLN A 116 -8.36 0.23 -19.58
C GLN A 116 -9.43 0.70 -20.57
N GLU A 117 -10.37 -0.16 -20.92
CA GLU A 117 -11.53 0.18 -21.74
C GLU A 117 -12.42 1.20 -21.02
N GLU A 118 -12.75 0.97 -19.74
CA GLU A 118 -13.50 1.91 -18.90
C GLU A 118 -12.81 3.30 -18.87
N VAL A 119 -11.50 3.32 -18.62
CA VAL A 119 -10.71 4.56 -18.59
C VAL A 119 -10.70 5.28 -19.95
N LYS A 120 -10.65 4.54 -21.06
CA LYS A 120 -10.72 5.12 -22.42
C LYS A 120 -12.10 5.74 -22.67
N GLU A 121 -13.16 5.07 -22.27
CA GLU A 121 -14.53 5.57 -22.39
C GLU A 121 -14.71 6.85 -21.57
N ILE A 122 -14.32 6.85 -20.29
CA ILE A 122 -14.38 8.04 -19.42
C ILE A 122 -13.61 9.21 -20.03
N LYS A 123 -12.40 8.96 -20.55
CA LYS A 123 -11.62 10.01 -21.25
C LYS A 123 -12.32 10.51 -22.51
N SER A 124 -12.99 9.64 -23.26
CA SER A 124 -13.72 10.02 -24.47
C SER A 124 -14.94 10.89 -24.13
N ALA A 125 -15.71 10.55 -23.09
CA ALA A 125 -16.83 11.35 -22.62
C ALA A 125 -16.37 12.70 -22.05
N LEU A 126 -15.26 12.72 -21.30
CA LEU A 126 -14.67 13.97 -20.84
C LEU A 126 -14.28 14.87 -22.01
N ARG A 127 -13.61 14.34 -23.04
CA ARG A 127 -13.26 15.10 -24.24
C ARG A 127 -14.49 15.59 -25.02
N ALA A 128 -15.55 14.79 -25.10
CA ALA A 128 -16.81 15.19 -25.72
C ALA A 128 -17.46 16.36 -24.95
N GLY A 129 -17.49 16.27 -23.62
CA GLY A 129 -17.98 17.34 -22.74
C GLY A 129 -17.14 18.62 -22.79
N GLU A 130 -15.81 18.50 -22.90
CA GLU A 130 -14.91 19.66 -23.04
C GLU A 130 -15.09 20.39 -24.37
N ARG A 131 -15.33 19.66 -25.46
CA ARG A 131 -15.50 20.25 -26.81
C ARG A 131 -16.88 20.85 -27.03
N ALA A 132 -17.93 20.16 -26.59
CA ALA A 132 -19.31 20.55 -26.86
C ALA A 132 -19.94 21.37 -25.72
N GLY A 133 -19.30 21.43 -24.55
CA GLY A 133 -19.83 22.03 -23.33
C GLY A 133 -20.56 21.01 -22.46
N ALA A 134 -20.50 21.21 -21.14
CA ALA A 134 -20.99 20.26 -20.13
C ALA A 134 -22.49 19.92 -20.27
N ASN A 135 -23.29 20.86 -20.77
CA ASN A 135 -24.75 20.71 -20.90
C ASN A 135 -25.19 20.33 -22.32
N SER A 136 -24.25 19.99 -23.21
CA SER A 136 -24.60 19.65 -24.59
C SER A 136 -25.21 18.25 -24.69
N LEU A 137 -26.11 18.05 -25.66
CA LEU A 137 -26.71 16.74 -25.95
C LEU A 137 -25.65 15.66 -26.27
N LYS A 138 -24.54 16.07 -26.90
CA LYS A 138 -23.40 15.18 -27.20
C LYS A 138 -22.63 14.76 -25.94
N ALA A 139 -22.54 15.64 -24.93
CA ALA A 139 -21.95 15.29 -23.65
C ALA A 139 -22.87 14.35 -22.86
N ALA A 140 -24.18 14.62 -22.87
CA ALA A 140 -25.17 13.77 -22.24
C ALA A 140 -25.22 12.35 -22.84
N SER A 141 -25.15 12.22 -24.18
CA SER A 141 -25.10 10.90 -24.82
C SER A 141 -23.81 10.15 -24.51
N ALA A 142 -22.66 10.83 -24.48
CA ALA A 142 -21.38 10.22 -24.11
C ALA A 142 -21.36 9.76 -22.65
N LEU A 143 -21.99 10.50 -21.72
CA LEU A 143 -22.20 10.06 -20.35
C LEU A 143 -23.17 8.88 -20.26
N GLY A 144 -24.19 8.84 -21.13
CA GLY A 144 -25.13 7.72 -21.23
C GLY A 144 -24.45 6.38 -21.52
N ASN A 145 -23.41 6.35 -22.36
CA ASN A 145 -22.64 5.13 -22.63
C ASN A 145 -21.92 4.59 -21.38
N ILE A 146 -21.57 5.48 -20.46
CA ILE A 146 -20.79 5.19 -19.24
C ILE A 146 -21.70 5.08 -18.01
N ALA A 147 -23.01 5.23 -18.18
CA ALA A 147 -23.97 5.21 -17.07
C ALA A 147 -23.91 3.89 -16.28
N HIS A 148 -23.56 2.78 -16.93
CA HIS A 148 -23.35 1.47 -16.31
C HIS A 148 -22.23 1.46 -15.25
N MET A 149 -21.31 2.43 -15.28
CA MET A 149 -20.24 2.61 -14.28
C MET A 149 -20.67 3.50 -13.10
N ASN A 150 -21.96 3.82 -12.97
CA ASN A 150 -22.52 4.77 -11.98
C ASN A 150 -21.94 6.20 -12.09
N ILE A 151 -21.60 6.63 -13.31
CA ILE A 151 -21.09 7.97 -13.60
C ILE A 151 -22.21 8.78 -14.24
N SER A 152 -22.85 9.64 -13.47
CA SER A 152 -23.99 10.46 -13.92
C SER A 152 -23.60 11.88 -14.32
N SER A 153 -22.52 12.43 -13.74
CA SER A 153 -22.10 13.81 -13.98
C SER A 153 -20.68 13.92 -14.54
N PHE A 154 -20.40 15.05 -15.19
CA PHE A 154 -19.07 15.38 -15.70
C PHE A 154 -18.01 15.51 -14.59
N SER A 155 -18.40 16.02 -13.41
CA SER A 155 -17.53 16.04 -12.23
C SER A 155 -17.22 14.65 -11.71
N ASP A 156 -18.19 13.74 -11.73
CA ASP A 156 -17.99 12.35 -11.31
C ASP A 156 -17.07 11.62 -12.28
N ALA A 157 -17.19 11.87 -13.59
CA ALA A 157 -16.30 11.32 -14.61
C ALA A 157 -14.84 11.74 -14.36
N LYS A 158 -14.59 13.01 -14.01
CA LYS A 158 -13.25 13.49 -13.63
C LYS A 158 -12.73 12.80 -12.38
N ARG A 159 -13.57 12.71 -11.34
CA ARG A 159 -13.21 12.06 -10.07
C ARG A 159 -12.91 10.56 -10.26
N ALA A 160 -13.69 9.88 -11.09
CA ALA A 160 -13.48 8.48 -11.45
C ALA A 160 -12.13 8.31 -12.18
N LEU A 161 -11.84 9.17 -13.17
CA LEU A 161 -10.56 9.15 -13.87
C LEU A 161 -9.37 9.34 -12.90
N ASP A 162 -9.45 10.29 -11.98
CA ASP A 162 -8.39 10.52 -10.99
C ASP A 162 -8.21 9.31 -10.06
N ARG A 163 -9.30 8.69 -9.61
CA ARG A 163 -9.25 7.44 -8.82
C ARG A 163 -8.56 6.33 -9.59
N TYR A 164 -8.94 6.09 -10.84
CA TYR A 164 -8.34 5.04 -11.65
C TYR A 164 -6.84 5.30 -11.92
N THR A 165 -6.45 6.55 -12.21
CA THR A 165 -5.04 6.89 -12.44
C THR A 165 -4.17 6.70 -11.18
N THR A 166 -4.70 7.04 -10.00
CA THR A 166 -4.00 6.83 -8.73
C THR A 166 -3.87 5.36 -8.37
N GLN A 167 -4.95 4.57 -8.54
CA GLN A 167 -4.93 3.12 -8.35
C GLN A 167 -3.94 2.44 -9.30
N GLN A 168 -3.94 2.80 -10.59
CA GLN A 168 -3.03 2.25 -11.58
C GLN A 168 -1.57 2.54 -11.22
N ARG A 169 -1.25 3.77 -10.79
CA ARG A 169 0.10 4.12 -10.33
C ARG A 169 0.53 3.28 -9.11
N GLN A 170 -0.38 3.05 -8.17
CA GLN A 170 -0.08 2.23 -7.00
C GLN A 170 0.20 0.77 -7.41
N LEU A 171 -0.64 0.19 -8.27
CA LEU A 171 -0.45 -1.17 -8.77
C LEU A 171 0.88 -1.33 -9.51
N GLN A 172 1.25 -0.36 -10.35
CA GLN A 172 2.54 -0.34 -11.06
C GLN A 172 3.71 -0.30 -10.06
N SER A 173 3.68 0.61 -9.08
CA SER A 173 4.74 0.69 -8.06
C SER A 173 4.88 -0.60 -7.26
N ASP A 174 3.75 -1.24 -6.91
CA ASP A 174 3.76 -2.52 -6.19
C ASP A 174 4.26 -3.68 -7.07
N GLN A 175 4.04 -3.64 -8.39
CA GLN A 175 4.60 -4.60 -9.34
C GLN A 175 6.11 -4.45 -9.44
N GLU A 176 6.60 -3.24 -9.68
CA GLU A 176 8.05 -2.95 -9.76
C GLU A 176 8.77 -3.34 -8.45
N MET A 177 8.18 -3.04 -7.29
CA MET A 177 8.72 -3.46 -6.00
C MET A 177 8.85 -4.98 -5.87
N ARG A 178 7.87 -5.74 -6.38
CA ARG A 178 7.88 -7.21 -6.34
C ARG A 178 8.89 -7.78 -7.32
N GLU A 179 8.98 -7.24 -8.52
CA GLU A 179 9.98 -7.64 -9.52
C GLU A 179 11.39 -7.40 -9.00
N LEU A 180 11.65 -6.23 -8.40
CA LEU A 180 12.95 -5.95 -7.77
C LEU A 180 13.26 -6.93 -6.64
N LYS A 181 12.29 -7.23 -5.78
CA LYS A 181 12.48 -8.20 -4.71
C LYS A 181 12.79 -9.59 -5.28
N ARG A 182 12.09 -10.02 -6.33
CA ARG A 182 12.34 -11.31 -7.02
C ARG A 182 13.73 -11.36 -7.62
N GLY A 183 14.14 -10.31 -8.34
CA GLY A 183 15.47 -10.20 -8.93
C GLY A 183 16.58 -10.28 -7.88
N LEU A 184 16.48 -9.51 -6.79
CA LEU A 184 17.48 -9.53 -5.71
C LEU A 184 17.55 -10.89 -5.00
N ILE A 185 16.41 -11.59 -4.85
CA ILE A 185 16.40 -12.95 -4.28
C ILE A 185 17.04 -13.95 -5.25
N ALA A 186 16.80 -13.82 -6.56
CA ALA A 186 17.40 -14.68 -7.57
C ALA A 186 18.93 -14.48 -7.63
N GLU A 187 19.40 -13.23 -7.69
CA GLU A 187 20.83 -12.89 -7.63
C GLU A 187 21.50 -13.44 -6.36
N GLU A 188 20.82 -13.35 -5.21
CA GLU A 188 21.36 -13.87 -3.96
C GLU A 188 21.45 -15.40 -3.96
N LYS A 189 20.45 -16.09 -4.52
CA LYS A 189 20.50 -17.56 -4.67
C LYS A 189 21.68 -18.00 -5.53
N GLU A 190 21.98 -17.29 -6.60
CA GLU A 190 23.15 -17.57 -7.45
C GLU A 190 24.47 -17.33 -6.70
N LYS A 191 24.55 -16.26 -5.89
CA LYS A 191 25.71 -16.00 -5.02
C LYS A 191 25.91 -17.07 -3.97
N ILE A 192 24.83 -17.60 -3.38
CA ILE A 192 24.92 -18.68 -2.40
C ILE A 192 25.42 -19.96 -3.08
N ALA A 193 24.89 -20.27 -4.27
CA ALA A 193 25.33 -21.44 -5.03
C ALA A 193 26.82 -21.38 -5.37
N THR A 194 27.35 -20.19 -5.68
CA THR A 194 28.77 -20.00 -6.06
C THR A 194 29.70 -19.85 -4.87
N THR A 195 29.34 -19.07 -3.87
CA THR A 195 30.24 -18.66 -2.77
C THR A 195 30.00 -19.42 -1.46
N SER A 196 28.92 -20.21 -1.36
CA SER A 196 28.49 -20.92 -0.14
C SER A 196 28.31 -20.03 1.10
N LYS A 197 28.21 -18.70 0.91
CA LYS A 197 28.00 -17.73 1.99
C LYS A 197 26.56 -17.79 2.51
N THR A 198 26.36 -17.22 3.70
CA THR A 198 25.03 -17.09 4.30
C THR A 198 24.15 -16.16 3.47
N PRO A 199 22.85 -16.50 3.29
CA PRO A 199 21.92 -15.69 2.50
C PRO A 199 21.71 -14.31 3.12
N PHE A 200 21.91 -13.26 2.32
CA PHE A 200 21.56 -11.90 2.73
C PHE A 200 20.36 -11.35 1.95
N TYR A 201 19.26 -11.09 2.66
CA TYR A 201 18.05 -10.50 2.06
C TYR A 201 17.89 -9.03 2.42
N TYR A 202 17.63 -8.19 1.41
CA TYR A 202 17.41 -6.76 1.61
C TYR A 202 16.11 -6.47 2.38
N SER A 203 16.16 -5.48 3.28
CA SER A 203 14.97 -4.95 3.94
C SER A 203 14.06 -4.20 2.96
N THR A 204 12.77 -4.15 3.26
CA THR A 204 11.77 -3.43 2.42
C THR A 204 12.13 -1.96 2.21
N LYS A 205 12.68 -1.28 3.23
CA LYS A 205 13.18 0.09 3.14
C LYS A 205 14.32 0.22 2.12
N LYS A 206 15.27 -0.71 2.13
CA LYS A 206 16.41 -0.72 1.21
C LYS A 206 15.97 -1.02 -0.22
N ILE A 207 15.01 -1.93 -0.41
CA ILE A 207 14.41 -2.19 -1.74
C ILE A 207 13.73 -0.93 -2.29
N LYS A 208 12.93 -0.22 -1.48
CA LYS A 208 12.32 1.06 -1.89
C LYS A 208 13.37 2.11 -2.28
N GLN A 209 14.48 2.17 -1.55
CA GLN A 209 15.58 3.08 -1.87
C GLN A 209 16.27 2.72 -3.19
N ILE A 210 16.44 1.42 -3.47
CA ILE A 210 16.98 0.93 -4.75
C ILE A 210 16.02 1.27 -5.89
N LEU A 211 14.71 1.09 -5.71
CA LEU A 211 13.70 1.45 -6.71
C LEU A 211 13.79 2.93 -7.07
N ARG A 212 13.76 3.83 -6.06
CA ARG A 212 13.88 5.28 -6.29
C ARG A 212 15.16 5.65 -7.02
N LYS A 213 16.29 5.01 -6.68
CA LYS A 213 17.57 5.23 -7.40
C LYS A 213 17.51 4.75 -8.84
N LYS A 214 16.81 3.65 -9.13
CA LYS A 214 16.59 3.16 -10.50
C LYS A 214 15.75 4.16 -11.30
N GLU A 215 14.67 4.68 -10.72
CA GLU A 215 13.83 5.73 -11.33
C GLU A 215 14.61 7.03 -11.58
N GLU A 216 15.42 7.48 -10.60
CA GLU A 216 16.23 8.69 -10.75
C GLU A 216 17.25 8.54 -11.88
N ARG A 217 17.90 7.38 -11.99
CA ARG A 217 18.82 7.07 -13.11
C ARG A 217 18.12 6.98 -14.45
N SER A 218 16.91 6.41 -14.51
CA SER A 218 16.14 6.36 -15.76
C SER A 218 15.70 7.76 -16.21
N ILE A 219 15.37 8.64 -15.26
CA ILE A 219 15.06 10.05 -15.56
C ILE A 219 16.32 10.80 -16.02
N GLU A 220 17.46 10.60 -15.35
CA GLU A 220 18.72 11.24 -15.72
C GLU A 220 19.23 10.81 -17.09
N SER A 221 19.17 9.51 -17.41
CA SER A 221 19.51 9.00 -18.74
C SER A 221 18.55 9.50 -19.82
N ALA A 222 17.25 9.55 -19.55
CA ALA A 222 16.27 10.15 -20.46
C ALA A 222 16.57 11.64 -20.71
N LEU A 223 16.95 12.38 -19.67
CA LEU A 223 17.38 13.77 -19.79
C LEU A 223 18.63 13.92 -20.66
N GLN A 224 19.66 13.11 -20.42
CA GLN A 224 20.88 13.11 -21.22
C GLN A 224 20.59 12.79 -22.69
N SER A 225 19.76 11.78 -22.97
CA SER A 225 19.35 11.46 -24.35
C SER A 225 18.52 12.59 -25.00
N SER A 226 17.66 13.27 -24.22
CA SER A 226 16.88 14.39 -24.73
C SER A 226 17.73 15.63 -25.01
N ALA A 227 18.82 15.82 -24.26
CA ALA A 227 19.80 16.88 -24.49
C ALA A 227 20.62 16.63 -25.76
N ILE A 228 20.90 15.37 -26.09
CA ILE A 228 21.57 14.98 -27.34
C ILE A 228 20.64 15.15 -28.55
N ASN A 229 19.33 14.94 -28.38
CA ASN A 229 18.30 15.08 -29.42
C ASN A 229 17.64 16.48 -29.45
N ALA A 230 18.30 17.50 -28.89
CA ALA A 230 17.71 18.80 -28.56
C ALA A 230 17.60 19.80 -29.72
N ASP A 231 17.78 19.40 -30.98
CA ASP A 231 17.44 20.27 -32.11
C ASP A 231 15.92 20.36 -32.36
N GLY A 232 15.07 19.73 -31.52
CA GLY A 232 13.60 19.84 -31.61
C GLY A 232 12.78 19.68 -30.31
N ALA A 233 13.38 19.46 -29.13
CA ALA A 233 12.68 18.98 -27.93
C ALA A 233 12.48 20.02 -26.78
N GLY A 234 12.26 21.29 -27.12
CA GLY A 234 12.16 22.38 -26.14
C GLY A 234 11.09 22.20 -25.03
N ASP A 235 10.01 21.48 -25.32
CA ASP A 235 8.91 21.29 -24.36
C ASP A 235 9.18 20.23 -23.28
N LEU A 236 9.99 19.21 -23.59
CA LEU A 236 10.44 18.23 -22.60
C LEU A 236 11.44 18.88 -21.64
N HIS A 237 12.38 19.67 -22.16
CA HIS A 237 13.33 20.44 -21.35
C HIS A 237 12.61 21.41 -20.40
N LYS A 238 11.57 22.11 -20.88
CA LYS A 238 10.73 22.97 -20.03
C LYS A 238 10.00 22.20 -18.93
N LYS A 239 9.42 21.02 -19.24
CA LYS A 239 8.71 20.20 -18.24
C LYS A 239 9.66 19.66 -17.17
N VAL A 240 10.83 19.15 -17.56
CA VAL A 240 11.78 18.59 -16.60
C VAL A 240 12.48 19.68 -15.78
N SER A 241 12.80 20.83 -16.38
CA SER A 241 13.26 22.02 -15.66
C SER A 241 12.24 22.51 -14.62
N LYS A 242 10.93 22.50 -14.94
CA LYS A 242 9.88 22.85 -13.97
C LYS A 242 9.81 21.84 -12.81
N LEU A 243 9.98 20.54 -13.08
CA LEU A 243 9.99 19.51 -12.04
C LEU A 243 11.22 19.61 -11.13
N SER A 244 12.41 19.85 -11.70
CA SER A 244 13.65 20.02 -10.91
C SER A 244 13.58 21.25 -10.01
N LYS A 245 13.07 22.39 -10.53
CA LYS A 245 12.83 23.60 -9.73
C LYS A 245 11.85 23.36 -8.57
N ARG A 246 10.77 22.60 -8.79
CA ARG A 246 9.81 22.24 -7.72
C ARG A 246 10.42 21.33 -6.66
N LYS A 247 11.26 20.34 -7.05
CA LYS A 247 11.98 19.47 -6.11
C LYS A 247 12.97 20.29 -5.27
N LEU A 248 13.75 21.18 -5.89
CA LEU A 248 14.68 22.09 -5.21
C LEU A 248 13.95 23.00 -4.20
N MET A 249 12.81 23.57 -4.57
CA MET A 249 11.98 24.39 -3.66
C MET A 249 11.47 23.60 -2.46
N ARG A 250 11.04 22.34 -2.65
CA ARG A 250 10.65 21.46 -1.54
C ARG A 250 11.83 21.14 -0.62
N GLN A 251 13.01 20.86 -1.18
CA GLN A 251 14.24 20.59 -0.43
C GLN A 251 14.76 21.82 0.34
N ARG A 252 14.52 23.03 -0.18
CA ARG A 252 14.79 24.29 0.54
C ARG A 252 13.82 24.46 1.71
N ARG A 253 12.52 24.23 1.49
CA ARG A 253 11.50 24.32 2.54
C ARG A 253 11.65 23.27 3.64
N SER A 254 12.10 22.05 3.31
CA SER A 254 12.35 20.99 4.28
C SER A 254 13.67 21.15 5.05
N GLY A 255 14.49 22.16 4.72
CA GLY A 255 15.79 22.38 5.35
C GLY A 255 16.86 21.34 4.99
N GLU A 256 16.58 20.39 4.09
CA GLU A 256 17.52 19.33 3.68
C GLU A 256 18.80 19.91 3.07
N ILE A 257 18.68 20.98 2.29
CA ILE A 257 19.84 21.65 1.67
C ILE A 257 20.69 22.35 2.72
N ALA A 258 20.06 22.99 3.72
CA ALA A 258 20.77 23.63 4.83
C ALA A 258 21.46 22.59 5.74
N ALA A 259 20.84 21.42 5.93
CA ALA A 259 21.44 20.31 6.67
C ALA A 259 22.63 19.69 5.92
N LEU A 260 22.56 19.60 4.59
CA LEU A 260 23.66 19.12 3.74
C LEU A 260 24.84 20.09 3.71
N THR A 261 24.61 21.40 3.59
CA THR A 261 25.68 22.41 3.62
C THR A 261 26.34 22.49 4.98
N LYS A 262 25.57 22.40 6.07
CA LYS A 262 26.11 22.38 7.45
C LYS A 262 26.98 21.16 7.72
N ARG A 263 26.66 19.98 7.15
CA ARG A 263 27.48 18.76 7.23
C ARG A 263 28.75 18.81 6.39
N ARG A 264 28.83 19.69 5.39
CA ARG A 264 29.98 19.81 4.50
C ARG A 264 31.03 20.81 5.01
N ASN A 265 30.60 21.71 5.89
CA ASN A 265 31.42 22.74 6.52
C ASN A 265 31.83 22.38 7.97
N MET A 266 31.59 21.14 8.38
CA MET A 266 32.06 20.51 9.63
C MET A 266 33.04 19.40 9.24
#